data_AF-A0A1C3WPK3-F1
#
_entry.id   AF-A0A1C3WPK3-F1
#
_cell.length_a   1.000
_cell.length_b   1.000
_cell.length_c   1.000
_cell.angle_alpha   90.00
_cell.angle_beta   90.00
_cell.angle_gamma   90.00
#
_symmetry.space_group_name_H-M   'P 1'
#
loop_
_entity.id
_entity.type
_entity.pdbx_description
1 polymer ?
#
loop_
_entity_poly.entity_id
_entity_poly.type
_entity_poly.pdbx_seq_one_letter_code
_entity_poly.pdbx_strand_id
1 'polypeptide(L)'
;MTQIMVTEAYIGRMIGLHAAIDALGAEFCPMPDEAMSALTEASIIISKAIIAAPITSEADIANKFRFAAALIECPHGLMADEPAAVFGALADLARFRDQEWQREFGKPCTWYGHIARHEQQ
;
A
#
# COMPACT_ATOMS: atom_id res chain seq x y z
N MET A 1 28.57 -16.89 -8.01
CA MET A 1 27.21 -16.70 -7.45
C MET A 1 26.90 -15.22 -7.52
N THR A 2 26.18 -14.80 -8.55
CA THR A 2 25.79 -13.40 -8.71
C THR A 2 24.66 -13.12 -7.72
N GLN A 3 24.98 -12.50 -6.59
CA GLN A 3 23.95 -11.91 -5.74
C GLN A 3 23.28 -10.82 -6.57
N ILE A 4 22.07 -11.10 -7.05
CA ILE A 4 21.15 -10.07 -7.51
C ILE A 4 20.78 -9.33 -6.23
N MET A 5 21.48 -8.25 -5.92
CA MET A 5 21.00 -7.27 -4.95
C MET A 5 19.75 -6.66 -5.56
N VAL A 6 18.60 -7.32 -5.35
CA VAL A 6 17.30 -6.71 -5.55
C VAL A 6 17.30 -5.53 -4.61
N THR A 7 17.50 -4.32 -5.14
CA THR A 7 17.21 -3.09 -4.41
C THR A 7 15.74 -3.18 -4.01
N GLU A 8 15.49 -3.68 -2.81
CA GLU A 8 14.15 -3.96 -2.35
C GLU A 8 13.36 -2.66 -2.41
N ALA A 9 12.25 -2.65 -3.13
CA ALA A 9 11.43 -1.46 -3.30
C ALA A 9 11.05 -0.90 -1.92
N TYR A 10 10.89 0.43 -1.82
CA TYR A 10 10.64 1.13 -0.55
C TYR A 10 9.58 0.43 0.31
N ILE A 11 8.46 0.03 -0.31
CA ILE A 11 7.35 -0.66 0.36
C ILE A 11 7.81 -1.98 1.00
N GLY A 12 8.61 -2.79 0.30
CA GLY A 12 9.12 -4.06 0.84
C GLY A 12 9.97 -3.85 2.09
N ARG A 13 10.89 -2.88 2.05
CA ARG A 13 11.72 -2.53 3.22
C ARG A 13 10.89 -2.07 4.42
N MET A 14 9.86 -1.26 4.18
CA MET A 14 8.97 -0.78 5.24
C MET A 14 8.13 -1.92 5.84
N ILE A 15 7.68 -2.87 5.02
CA ILE A 15 6.99 -4.08 5.50
C ILE A 15 7.93 -4.91 6.38
N GLY A 16 9.18 -5.10 5.96
CA GLY A 16 10.19 -5.80 6.75
C GLY A 16 10.45 -5.10 8.10
N LEU A 17 10.52 -3.77 8.11
CA LEU A 17 10.67 -2.99 9.33
C LEU A 17 9.44 -3.12 10.26
N HIS A 18 8.23 -3.09 9.71
CA HIS A 18 7.00 -3.29 10.47
C HIS A 18 6.98 -4.67 11.13
N ALA A 19 7.30 -5.73 10.39
CA ALA A 19 7.38 -7.09 10.91
C ALA A 19 8.45 -7.25 12.00
N ALA A 20 9.60 -6.57 11.85
CA ALA A 20 10.65 -6.60 12.87
C ALA A 20 10.22 -5.93 14.18
N ILE A 21 9.48 -4.82 14.11
CA ILE A 21 8.92 -4.15 15.30
C ILE A 21 7.90 -5.04 16.01
N ASP A 22 7.02 -5.69 15.25
CA ASP A 22 6.03 -6.62 15.80
C ASP A 22 6.72 -7.82 16.50
N ALA A 23 7.75 -8.38 15.88
CA ALA A 23 8.55 -9.45 16.47
C ALA A 23 9.23 -9.02 17.78
N LEU A 24 9.80 -7.80 17.84
CA LEU A 24 10.39 -7.26 19.07
C LEU A 24 9.34 -7.09 20.17
N GLY A 25 8.15 -6.60 19.83
CA GLY A 25 7.04 -6.46 20.77
C GLY A 25 6.63 -7.80 21.37
N ALA A 26 6.57 -8.85 20.54
CA ALA A 26 6.24 -10.20 21.00
C ALA A 26 7.36 -10.85 21.84
N GLU A 27 8.63 -10.67 21.45
CA GLU A 27 9.78 -11.27 22.12
C GLU A 27 10.01 -10.71 23.53
N PHE A 28 9.87 -9.39 23.68
CA PHE A 28 10.18 -8.71 24.94
C PHE A 28 8.95 -8.45 25.81
N CYS A 29 7.81 -9.07 25.53
CA CYS A 29 6.62 -8.97 26.37
C CYS A 29 6.71 -9.90 27.61
N PRO A 30 6.49 -9.40 28.85
CA PRO A 30 6.14 -8.03 29.21
C PRO A 30 7.35 -7.09 29.24
N MET A 31 7.16 -5.87 28.74
CA MET A 31 8.16 -4.79 28.75
C MET A 31 7.63 -3.55 29.47
N PRO A 32 8.49 -2.57 29.82
CA PRO A 32 8.04 -1.29 30.34
C PRO A 32 7.05 -0.59 29.41
N ASP A 33 6.04 0.07 29.97
CA ASP A 33 4.97 0.73 29.22
C ASP A 33 5.49 1.78 28.24
N GLU A 34 6.57 2.49 28.57
CA GLU A 34 7.19 3.47 27.68
C GLU A 34 7.78 2.82 26.43
N ALA A 35 8.41 1.65 26.59
CA ALA A 35 8.97 0.90 25.47
C ALA A 35 7.85 0.33 24.59
N MET A 36 6.79 -0.20 25.20
CA MET A 36 5.61 -0.70 24.47
C MET A 36 4.95 0.41 23.68
N SER A 37 4.75 1.58 24.29
CA SER A 37 4.16 2.76 23.64
C SER A 37 5.00 3.22 22.45
N ALA A 38 6.33 3.26 22.59
CA ALA A 38 7.22 3.66 21.51
C ALA A 38 7.20 2.68 20.33
N LEU A 39 7.15 1.37 20.58
CA LEU A 39 7.02 0.36 19.52
C LEU A 39 5.66 0.46 18.80
N THR A 40 4.57 0.65 19.55
CA THR A 40 3.24 0.86 18.96
C THR A 40 3.20 2.12 18.10
N GLU A 41 3.75 3.25 18.57
CA GLU A 41 3.80 4.48 17.78
C GLU A 41 4.63 4.32 16.51
N ALA A 42 5.80 3.68 16.60
CA ALA A 42 6.63 3.39 15.43
C ALA A 42 5.88 2.51 14.42
N SER A 43 5.20 1.46 14.88
CA SER A 43 4.38 0.56 14.05
C SER A 43 3.29 1.34 13.29
N ILE A 44 2.55 2.22 13.98
CA ILE A 44 1.51 3.07 13.37
C ILE A 44 2.10 3.98 12.27
N ILE A 45 3.23 4.63 12.54
CA ILE A 45 3.88 5.53 11.57
C ILE A 45 4.30 4.76 10.32
N ILE A 46 4.88 3.59 10.50
CA ILE A 46 5.34 2.73 9.39
C ILE A 46 4.15 2.23 8.58
N SER A 47 3.10 1.74 9.25
CA SER A 47 1.87 1.29 8.60
C SER A 47 1.29 2.39 7.69
N LYS A 48 1.12 3.61 8.22
CA LYS A 48 0.69 4.77 7.43
C LYS A 48 1.61 5.09 6.25
N ALA A 49 2.92 4.97 6.44
CA ALA A 49 3.90 5.20 5.38
C ALA A 49 3.81 4.15 4.26
N ILE A 50 3.55 2.88 4.59
CA ILE A 50 3.32 1.80 3.63
C ILE A 50 2.03 2.08 2.84
N ILE A 51 0.94 2.41 3.53
CA ILE A 51 -0.37 2.68 2.93
C ILE A 51 -0.28 3.89 1.98
N ALA A 52 0.41 4.96 2.36
CA ALA A 52 0.54 6.17 1.56
C ALA A 52 1.60 6.10 0.45
N ALA A 53 2.45 5.06 0.42
CA ALA A 53 3.55 4.97 -0.53
C ALA A 53 3.07 5.02 -2.00
N PRO A 54 3.72 5.78 -2.90
CA PRO A 54 3.35 5.79 -4.30
C PRO A 54 3.64 4.44 -4.96
N ILE A 55 2.79 4.08 -5.94
CA ILE A 55 2.97 2.88 -6.75
C ILE A 55 3.68 3.24 -8.05
N THR A 56 4.75 2.52 -8.36
CA THR A 56 5.49 2.68 -9.62
C THR A 56 5.55 1.39 -10.45
N SER A 57 5.21 0.26 -9.83
CA SER A 57 5.30 -1.07 -10.43
C SER A 57 4.21 -2.00 -9.91
N GLU A 58 3.93 -3.09 -10.64
CA GLU A 58 3.03 -4.14 -10.16
C GLU A 58 3.53 -4.80 -8.86
N ALA A 59 4.85 -4.85 -8.66
CA ALA A 59 5.46 -5.37 -7.45
C ALA A 59 5.11 -4.51 -6.22
N ASP A 60 5.04 -3.19 -6.36
CA ASP A 60 4.62 -2.28 -5.29
C ASP A 60 3.16 -2.55 -4.87
N ILE A 61 2.28 -2.78 -5.85
CA ILE A 61 0.87 -3.12 -5.62
C ILE A 61 0.77 -4.45 -4.87
N ALA A 62 1.46 -5.47 -5.37
CA ALA A 62 1.49 -6.78 -4.73
C ALA A 62 2.00 -6.69 -3.28
N ASN A 63 3.00 -5.85 -3.01
CA ASN A 63 3.50 -5.63 -1.66
C ASN A 63 2.46 -4.95 -0.75
N LYS A 64 1.68 -3.98 -1.24
CA LYS A 64 0.58 -3.41 -0.44
C LYS A 64 -0.50 -4.44 -0.11
N PHE A 65 -0.84 -5.33 -1.06
CA PHE A 65 -1.77 -6.42 -0.78
C PHE A 65 -1.22 -7.43 0.24
N ARG A 66 0.08 -7.78 0.15
CA ARG A 66 0.73 -8.62 1.17
C ARG A 66 0.71 -7.97 2.54
N PHE A 67 0.96 -6.67 2.62
CA PHE A 67 0.89 -5.93 3.87
C PHE A 67 -0.54 -5.94 4.45
N ALA A 68 -1.55 -5.68 3.63
CA ALA A 68 -2.95 -5.73 4.07
C ALA A 68 -3.33 -7.13 4.60
N ALA A 69 -2.91 -8.19 3.91
CA ALA A 69 -3.09 -9.56 4.38
C ALA A 69 -2.38 -9.83 5.72
N ALA A 70 -1.14 -9.36 5.87
CA ALA A 70 -0.38 -9.52 7.12
C ALA A 70 -1.05 -8.82 8.30
N LEU A 71 -1.67 -7.65 8.09
CA LEU A 71 -2.44 -6.97 9.14
C LEU A 71 -3.68 -7.78 9.55
N ILE A 72 -4.41 -8.34 8.59
CA ILE A 72 -5.62 -9.16 8.84
C ILE A 72 -5.28 -10.46 9.60
N GLU A 73 -4.13 -11.07 9.28
CA GLU A 73 -3.68 -12.29 9.94
C GLU A 73 -3.13 -12.04 11.35
N CYS A 74 -2.71 -10.81 11.65
CA CYS A 74 -2.08 -10.48 12.92
C CYS A 74 -3.12 -10.44 14.06
N PRO A 75 -3.02 -11.33 15.09
CA PRO A 75 -3.96 -11.34 16.22
C PRO A 75 -3.91 -10.07 17.08
N HIS A 76 -2.79 -9.34 16.98
CA HIS A 76 -2.52 -8.08 17.68
C HIS A 76 -2.50 -6.89 16.71
N GLY A 77 -3.01 -7.09 15.49
CA GLY A 77 -3.03 -6.09 14.43
C GLY A 77 -3.78 -4.84 14.84
N LEU A 78 -3.29 -3.69 14.35
CA LEU A 78 -3.99 -2.41 14.49
C LEU A 78 -5.22 -2.43 13.59
N MET A 79 -6.37 -2.87 14.13
CA MET A 79 -7.65 -2.95 13.42
C MET A 79 -8.05 -1.64 12.71
N ALA A 80 -7.53 -0.49 13.18
CA ALA A 80 -7.76 0.81 12.57
C ALA A 80 -7.09 0.96 11.18
N ASP A 81 -5.96 0.30 10.96
CA ASP A 81 -5.18 0.41 9.72
C ASP A 81 -5.55 -0.65 8.67
N GLU A 82 -6.15 -1.78 9.08
CA GLU A 82 -6.58 -2.84 8.17
C GLU A 82 -7.50 -2.34 7.03
N PRO A 83 -8.61 -1.60 7.31
CA PRO A 83 -9.46 -1.10 6.23
C PRO A 83 -8.70 -0.14 5.33
N ALA A 84 -7.89 0.74 5.91
CA ALA A 84 -7.11 1.73 5.16
C ALA A 84 -6.09 1.05 4.21
N ALA A 85 -5.44 -0.03 4.66
CA ALA A 85 -4.52 -0.79 3.83
C ALA A 85 -5.23 -1.49 2.67
N VAL A 86 -6.39 -2.12 2.92
CA VAL A 86 -7.19 -2.79 1.88
C VAL A 86 -7.73 -1.79 0.86
N PHE A 87 -8.38 -0.72 1.31
CA PHE A 87 -8.92 0.31 0.42
C PHE A 87 -7.83 1.02 -0.36
N GLY A 88 -6.69 1.32 0.28
CA GLY A 88 -5.53 1.92 -0.36
C GLY A 88 -4.98 1.04 -1.49
N ALA A 89 -4.77 -0.26 -1.21
CA ALA A 89 -4.26 -1.21 -2.21
C ALA A 89 -5.22 -1.37 -3.41
N LEU A 90 -6.54 -1.45 -3.16
CA LEU A 90 -7.55 -1.52 -4.22
C LEU A 90 -7.61 -0.25 -5.08
N ALA A 91 -7.61 0.92 -4.45
CA ALA A 91 -7.62 2.19 -5.15
C ALA A 91 -6.37 2.37 -6.02
N ASP A 92 -5.22 1.96 -5.50
CA ASP A 92 -3.96 1.98 -6.22
C ASP A 92 -3.94 1.03 -7.42
N LEU A 93 -4.47 -0.19 -7.26
CA LEU A 93 -4.60 -1.14 -8.36
C LEU A 93 -5.50 -0.58 -9.48
N ALA A 94 -6.66 -0.05 -9.11
CA ALA A 94 -7.59 0.55 -10.07
C ALA A 94 -6.93 1.71 -10.84
N ARG A 95 -6.25 2.60 -10.12
CA ARG A 95 -5.51 3.72 -10.71
C ARG A 95 -4.37 3.26 -11.62
N PHE A 96 -3.60 2.26 -11.21
CA PHE A 96 -2.50 1.73 -12.01
C PHE A 96 -3.01 1.13 -13.33
N ARG A 97 -4.08 0.32 -13.27
CA ARG A 97 -4.68 -0.30 -14.47
C ARG A 97 -5.34 0.72 -15.39
N ASP A 98 -5.98 1.76 -14.85
CA ASP A 98 -6.51 2.87 -15.67
C ASP A 98 -5.38 3.62 -16.39
N GLN A 99 -4.25 3.87 -15.70
CA GLN A 99 -3.09 4.51 -16.33
C GLN A 99 -2.45 3.64 -17.42
N GLU A 100 -2.33 2.33 -17.20
CA GLU A 100 -1.86 1.39 -18.22
C GLU A 100 -2.78 1.39 -19.43
N TRP A 101 -4.10 1.28 -19.21
CA TRP A 101 -5.08 1.35 -20.28
C TRP A 101 -4.97 2.63 -21.11
N GLN A 102 -4.85 3.78 -20.44
CA GLN A 102 -4.68 5.07 -21.13
C GLN A 102 -3.37 5.17 -21.91
N ARG A 103 -2.30 4.51 -21.46
CA ARG A 103 -1.01 4.47 -22.17
C ARG A 103 -1.09 3.60 -23.43
N GLU A 104 -1.79 2.47 -23.36
CA GLU A 104 -1.85 1.49 -24.45
C GLU A 104 -2.92 1.85 -25.51
N PHE A 105 -4.10 2.30 -25.07
CA PHE A 105 -5.25 2.53 -25.94
C PHE A 105 -5.63 4.00 -26.08
N GLY A 106 -4.97 4.91 -25.36
CA GLY A 106 -5.35 6.32 -25.27
C GLY A 106 -6.50 6.55 -24.28
N LYS A 107 -6.75 7.82 -23.92
CA LYS A 107 -7.92 8.16 -23.11
C LYS A 107 -9.20 7.80 -23.90
N PRO A 108 -10.18 7.11 -23.31
CA PRO A 108 -11.46 6.95 -23.98
C PRO A 108 -12.00 8.35 -24.28
N CYS A 109 -12.17 8.67 -25.57
CA CYS A 109 -12.98 9.80 -25.98
C CYS A 109 -14.34 9.60 -25.31
N THR A 110 -14.66 10.44 -24.33
CA THR A 110 -15.96 10.42 -23.68
C THR A 110 -17.01 10.58 -24.78
N TRP A 111 -17.77 9.52 -25.06
CA TRP A 111 -18.82 9.50 -26.10
C TRP A 111 -19.95 10.52 -25.84
N TYR A 112 -19.97 11.16 -24.67
CA TYR A 112 -20.79 12.33 -24.36
C TYR A 112 -19.99 13.63 -24.46
N GLY A 113 -19.62 14.01 -25.68
CA GLY A 113 -18.92 15.27 -25.94
C GLY A 113 -19.28 15.96 -27.26
N HIS A 114 -20.25 15.45 -28.03
CA HIS A 114 -20.62 16.08 -29.30
C HIS A 114 -22.06 15.85 -29.81
N ILE A 115 -23.05 15.64 -28.93
CA ILE A 115 -24.48 15.86 -29.28
C ILE A 115 -24.88 17.34 -29.04
N ALA A 116 -23.99 18.29 -29.33
CA ALA A 116 -24.27 19.70 -29.11
C ALA A 116 -23.46 20.63 -30.04
N ARG A 117 -23.38 20.31 -31.34
CA ARG A 117 -23.18 21.36 -32.35
C ARG A 117 -24.23 21.24 -33.44
N HIS A 118 -25.28 22.03 -33.21
CA HIS A 118 -26.09 22.75 -34.20
C HIS A 118 -26.82 21.92 -35.26
N GLU A 119 -28.06 21.54 -34.91
CA GLU A 119 -29.19 22.10 -35.66
C GLU A 119 -29.03 23.63 -35.69
N GLN A 120 -28.70 24.20 -36.84
CA GLN A 120 -29.16 25.51 -37.31
C GLN A 120 -28.58 25.81 -38.69
N GLN A 121 -29.48 25.75 -39.67
CA GLN A 121 -29.47 26.39 -41.00
C GLN A 121 -28.70 25.70 -42.13
#